data_AF-A0A6B0UNF0-F1
#
_entry.id   AF-A0A6B0UNF0-F1
#
_cell.length_a   1.000
_cell.length_b   1.000
_cell.length_c   1.000
_cell.angle_alpha   90.00
_cell.angle_beta   90.00
_cell.angle_gamma   90.00
#
_symmetry.space_group_name_H-M   'P 1'
#
loop_
_entity.id
_entity.type
_entity.pdbx_description
1 polymer ?
#
loop_
_entity_poly.entity_id
_entity_poly.type
_entity_poly.pdbx_seq_one_letter_code
_entity_poly.pdbx_strand_id
1 'polypeptide(L)'
;MQLALFVVIVTFAHLSCEVQSESIPVIYEEFKDLPPECKIKLENEMKQRCNEDSYHPHLLEVSECKFKCGDKNNNGKTILTHSQSFTLKDGTPCGKNKICIDGQCIPRCSMPFVKLLKGIK
;
A
#
# COMPACT_ATOMS: atom_id res chain seq x y z
N MET A 1 -8.52 -27.58 -42.21
CA MET A 1 -8.30 -27.70 -40.75
C MET A 1 -7.61 -26.44 -40.19
N GLN A 2 -8.20 -25.25 -40.42
CA GLN A 2 -7.69 -23.98 -39.88
C GLN A 2 -8.64 -23.42 -38.81
N LEU A 3 -9.95 -23.61 -38.99
CA LEU A 3 -11.00 -23.19 -38.04
C LEU A 3 -10.79 -23.74 -36.61
N ALA A 4 -10.36 -24.99 -36.46
CA ALA A 4 -10.11 -25.58 -35.14
C ALA A 4 -8.95 -24.90 -34.39
N LEU A 5 -7.90 -24.48 -35.11
CA LEU A 5 -6.74 -23.79 -34.52
C LEU A 5 -7.12 -22.40 -34.00
N PHE A 6 -7.99 -21.68 -34.71
CA PHE A 6 -8.47 -20.37 -34.28
C PHE A 6 -9.30 -20.45 -32.98
N VAL A 7 -10.12 -21.48 -32.81
CA VAL A 7 -10.94 -21.66 -31.59
C VAL A 7 -10.06 -21.94 -30.36
N VAL A 8 -8.95 -22.65 -30.51
CA VAL A 8 -8.00 -22.93 -29.41
C VAL A 8 -7.26 -21.66 -28.96
N ILE A 9 -6.91 -20.76 -29.88
CA ILE A 9 -6.21 -19.51 -29.54
C ILE A 9 -7.15 -18.52 -28.81
N VAL A 10 -8.41 -18.43 -29.24
CA VAL A 10 -9.41 -17.54 -28.61
C VAL A 10 -9.78 -18.02 -27.20
N THR A 11 -9.84 -19.34 -26.96
CA THR A 11 -10.13 -19.88 -25.62
C THR A 11 -8.99 -19.67 -24.63
N PHE A 12 -7.73 -19.71 -25.06
CA PHE A 12 -6.58 -19.39 -24.20
C PHE A 12 -6.51 -17.90 -23.82
N ALA A 13 -6.96 -17.00 -24.69
CA ALA A 13 -7.03 -15.57 -24.37
C ALA A 13 -8.05 -15.27 -23.26
N HIS A 14 -9.19 -15.99 -23.20
CA HIS A 14 -10.19 -15.85 -22.15
C HIS A 14 -9.83 -16.52 -20.81
N LEU A 15 -8.87 -17.44 -20.81
CA LEU A 15 -8.36 -18.09 -19.59
C LEU A 15 -7.21 -17.32 -18.93
N SER A 16 -6.79 -16.19 -19.52
CA SER A 16 -5.87 -15.25 -18.85
C SER A 16 -6.64 -14.60 -17.71
N CYS A 17 -6.55 -15.26 -16.55
CA CYS A 17 -7.04 -14.85 -15.26
C CYS A 17 -6.86 -13.33 -15.10
N GLU A 18 -7.96 -12.58 -15.19
CA GLU A 18 -8.01 -11.24 -14.65
C GLU A 18 -7.83 -11.41 -13.14
N VAL A 19 -6.59 -11.28 -12.68
CA VAL A 19 -6.33 -11.09 -11.25
C VAL A 19 -6.83 -9.69 -10.97
N GLN A 20 -8.13 -9.59 -10.74
CA GLN A 20 -8.80 -8.42 -10.21
C GLN A 20 -8.20 -8.21 -8.81
N SER A 21 -7.09 -7.44 -8.78
CA SER A 21 -6.47 -6.99 -7.55
C SER A 21 -7.31 -5.86 -6.96
N GLU A 22 -8.58 -6.12 -6.70
CA GLU A 22 -9.39 -5.31 -5.81
C GLU A 22 -9.03 -5.67 -4.38
N SER A 23 -7.89 -5.15 -3.91
CA SER A 23 -7.62 -5.10 -2.48
C SER A 23 -7.34 -3.66 -2.08
N ILE A 24 -8.36 -2.80 -2.19
CA ILE A 24 -8.33 -1.52 -1.51
C ILE A 24 -9.51 -1.25 -0.54
N PRO A 25 -9.81 -2.16 0.41
CA PRO A 25 -10.51 -1.76 1.62
C PRO A 25 -9.55 -1.26 2.71
N VAL A 26 -8.40 -1.92 2.91
CA VAL A 26 -7.55 -1.70 4.10
C VAL A 26 -6.75 -0.39 4.05
N ILE A 27 -6.25 0.00 2.87
CA ILE A 27 -5.41 1.20 2.69
C ILE A 27 -6.17 2.51 2.96
N TYR A 28 -7.51 2.50 2.86
CA TYR A 28 -8.30 3.74 2.78
C TYR A 28 -9.08 4.12 4.03
N GLU A 29 -9.37 3.20 4.94
CA GLU A 29 -10.20 3.52 6.11
C GLU A 29 -9.52 4.56 7.01
N GLU A 30 -8.21 4.43 7.18
CA GLU A 30 -7.43 5.25 8.11
C GLU A 30 -7.24 6.69 7.65
N PHE A 31 -7.28 6.90 6.33
CA PHE A 31 -7.11 8.22 5.70
C PHE A 31 -8.42 8.79 5.16
N LYS A 32 -9.58 8.19 5.46
CA LYS A 32 -10.86 8.64 4.89
C LYS A 32 -11.19 10.09 5.22
N ASP A 33 -10.70 10.56 6.36
CA ASP A 33 -10.96 11.92 6.88
C ASP A 33 -9.97 12.96 6.33
N LEU A 34 -9.00 12.54 5.50
CA LEU A 34 -8.06 13.46 4.85
C LEU A 34 -8.67 14.11 3.60
N PRO A 35 -8.28 15.37 3.29
CA PRO A 35 -8.58 15.95 2.00
C PRO A 35 -8.10 15.03 0.86
N PRO A 36 -8.85 14.92 -0.25
CA PRO A 36 -8.50 14.01 -1.34
C PRO A 36 -7.08 14.19 -1.87
N GLU A 37 -6.63 15.44 -1.99
CA GLU A 37 -5.27 15.79 -2.41
C GLU A 37 -4.20 15.22 -1.47
N CYS A 38 -4.41 15.34 -0.15
CA CYS A 38 -3.49 14.78 0.85
C CYS A 38 -3.45 13.26 0.76
N LYS A 39 -4.60 12.61 0.60
CA LYS A 39 -4.71 11.16 0.46
C LYS A 39 -3.94 10.66 -0.76
N ILE A 40 -4.16 11.27 -1.92
CA ILE A 40 -3.48 10.92 -3.18
C ILE A 40 -1.97 11.12 -3.05
N LYS A 41 -1.54 12.23 -2.44
CA LYS A 41 -0.13 12.50 -2.20
C LYS A 41 0.53 11.45 -1.30
N LEU A 42 -0.09 11.12 -0.16
CA LEU A 42 0.42 10.07 0.74
C LEU A 42 0.54 8.72 0.03
N GLU A 43 -0.49 8.33 -0.72
CA GLU A 43 -0.50 7.08 -1.47
C GLU A 43 0.64 7.04 -2.50
N ASN A 44 0.83 8.13 -3.24
CA ASN A 44 1.89 8.23 -4.24
C ASN A 44 3.29 8.17 -3.60
N GLU A 45 3.50 8.85 -2.46
CA GLU A 45 4.77 8.79 -1.73
C GLU A 45 5.07 7.37 -1.22
N MET A 46 4.06 6.67 -0.70
CA MET A 46 4.22 5.27 -0.26
C MET A 46 4.51 4.33 -1.44
N LYS A 47 3.77 4.46 -2.55
CA LYS A 47 4.03 3.69 -3.78
C LYS A 47 5.42 3.96 -4.34
N GLN A 48 5.82 5.23 -4.38
CA GLN A 48 7.17 5.61 -4.82
C GLN A 48 8.23 4.94 -3.95
N ARG A 49 8.05 4.94 -2.62
CA ARG A 49 8.97 4.26 -1.71
C ARG A 49 9.02 2.74 -1.93
N CYS A 50 7.89 2.10 -2.20
CA CYS A 50 7.88 0.67 -2.56
C CYS A 50 8.61 0.40 -3.88
N ASN A 51 8.43 1.26 -4.88
CA ASN A 51 9.10 1.15 -6.18
C ASN A 51 10.63 1.30 -6.12
N GLU A 52 11.19 1.83 -5.03
CA GLU A 52 12.65 1.87 -4.81
C GLU A 52 13.23 0.48 -4.54
N ASP A 53 12.41 -0.49 -4.13
CA ASP A 53 12.82 -1.89 -3.93
C ASP A 53 12.21 -2.80 -5.01
N SER A 54 13.06 -3.33 -5.88
CA SER A 54 12.66 -4.25 -6.95
C SER A 54 12.04 -5.56 -6.44
N TYR A 55 12.32 -5.94 -5.19
CA TYR A 55 11.79 -7.17 -4.59
C TYR A 55 10.43 -6.97 -3.93
N HIS A 56 10.01 -5.73 -3.65
CA HIS A 56 8.74 -5.43 -2.97
C HIS A 56 8.04 -4.21 -3.62
N PRO A 57 7.76 -4.23 -4.93
CA PRO A 57 7.38 -3.01 -5.64
C PRO A 57 5.98 -2.49 -5.31
N HIS A 58 5.08 -3.31 -4.74
CA HIS A 58 3.68 -2.92 -4.57
C HIS A 58 3.32 -2.54 -3.14
N LEU A 59 2.54 -1.47 -2.99
CA LEU A 59 1.93 -1.12 -1.71
C LEU A 59 0.79 -2.12 -1.41
N LEU A 60 0.97 -2.94 -0.38
CA LEU A 60 0.00 -3.98 0.00
C LEU A 60 -0.99 -3.50 1.07
N GLU A 61 -0.50 -2.76 2.06
CA GLU A 61 -1.26 -2.44 3.25
C GLU A 61 -0.76 -1.12 3.85
N VAL A 62 -1.69 -0.34 4.40
CA VAL A 62 -1.37 0.76 5.30
C VAL A 62 -2.14 0.55 6.59
N SER A 63 -1.45 0.66 7.72
CA SER A 63 -2.00 0.47 9.06
C SER A 63 -1.26 1.37 10.05
N GLU A 64 -2.01 2.25 10.68
CA GLU A 64 -1.59 3.32 11.57
C GLU A 64 -0.46 4.16 10.97
N CYS A 65 0.72 3.98 11.55
CA CYS A 65 1.93 4.66 11.17
C CYS A 65 2.89 3.74 10.44
N LYS A 66 2.37 2.71 9.78
CA LYS A 66 3.15 1.73 9.03
C LYS A 66 2.50 1.42 7.70
N PHE A 67 3.33 1.07 6.73
CA PHE A 67 2.86 0.54 5.45
C PHE A 67 3.72 -0.65 5.04
N LYS A 68 3.14 -1.54 4.24
CA LYS A 68 3.81 -2.73 3.73
C LYS A 68 3.99 -2.62 2.22
N CYS A 69 5.23 -2.78 1.78
CA CYS A 69 5.56 -3.01 0.40
C CYS A 69 5.77 -4.50 0.18
N GLY A 70 5.36 -5.05 -0.95
CA GLY A 70 5.51 -6.48 -1.22
C GLY A 70 4.74 -6.92 -2.44
N ASP A 71 4.55 -8.22 -2.56
CA ASP A 71 3.73 -8.80 -3.62
C ASP A 71 3.10 -10.13 -3.16
N LYS A 72 1.98 -10.47 -3.78
CA LYS A 72 1.11 -11.59 -3.41
C LYS A 72 0.93 -12.52 -4.61
N ASN A 73 1.61 -13.65 -4.55
CA ASN A 73 1.54 -14.70 -5.56
C ASN A 73 0.52 -15.76 -5.15
N ASN A 74 -0.45 -16.04 -6.02
CA ASN A 74 -1.44 -17.10 -5.80
C ASN A 74 -1.42 -18.07 -6.99
N ASN A 75 -1.10 -19.34 -6.73
CA ASN A 75 -1.08 -20.40 -7.74
C ASN A 75 -2.33 -21.30 -7.69
N GLY A 76 -3.40 -20.85 -7.04
CA GLY A 76 -4.66 -21.58 -6.87
C GLY A 76 -4.67 -22.59 -5.72
N LYS A 77 -3.50 -22.98 -5.20
CA LYS A 77 -3.35 -23.90 -4.04
C LYS A 77 -2.68 -23.25 -2.85
N THR A 78 -1.79 -22.29 -3.09
CA THR A 78 -1.01 -21.61 -2.08
C THR A 78 -0.94 -20.13 -2.39
N ILE A 79 -1.10 -19.33 -1.35
CA ILE A 79 -0.91 -17.89 -1.39
C ILE A 79 0.41 -17.60 -0.70
N LEU A 80 1.37 -17.09 -1.46
CA LEU A 80 2.63 -16.58 -0.94
C LEU A 80 2.57 -15.05 -0.90
N THR A 81 2.73 -14.49 0.28
CA THR A 81 2.88 -13.05 0.47
C THR A 81 4.28 -12.79 1.01
N HIS A 82 5.06 -12.00 0.26
CA HIS A 82 6.34 -11.48 0.74
C HIS A 82 6.18 -9.97 0.90
N SER A 83 6.64 -9.43 2.03
CA SER A 83 6.43 -8.02 2.34
C SER A 83 7.48 -7.48 3.29
N GLN A 84 7.81 -6.21 3.12
CA GLN A 84 8.59 -5.41 4.04
C GLN A 84 7.73 -4.30 4.64
N SER A 85 7.82 -4.11 5.95
CA SER A 85 7.12 -3.05 6.66
C SER A 85 8.00 -1.83 6.86
N PHE A 86 7.43 -0.65 6.65
CA PHE A 86 8.06 0.64 6.84
C PHE A 86 7.24 1.47 7.82
N THR A 87 7.91 2.38 8.54
CA THR A 87 7.26 3.33 9.45
C THR A 87 7.10 4.68 8.76
N LEU A 88 5.91 5.27 8.86
CA LEU A 88 5.62 6.62 8.39
C LEU A 88 6.42 7.64 9.20
N LYS A 89 6.74 8.77 8.56
CA LYS A 89 7.49 9.84 9.20
C LYS A 89 6.68 10.50 10.31
N ASP A 90 7.38 11.03 11.30
CA ASP A 90 6.75 11.84 12.34
C ASP A 90 6.00 13.03 11.72
N GLY A 91 4.79 13.28 12.19
CA GLY A 91 3.89 14.31 11.68
C GLY A 91 2.98 13.85 10.55
N THR A 92 3.19 12.67 9.96
CA THR A 92 2.25 12.12 8.96
C THR A 92 0.88 11.88 9.60
N PRO A 93 -0.23 12.34 9.00
CA PRO A 93 -1.55 12.07 9.54
C PRO A 93 -1.91 10.58 9.44
N CYS A 94 -2.54 10.04 10.47
CA CYS A 94 -2.92 8.61 10.58
C CYS A 94 -4.39 8.44 11.05
N GLY A 95 -5.21 9.47 10.83
CA GLY A 95 -6.62 9.48 11.21
C GLY A 95 -7.10 10.87 11.60
N LYS A 96 -8.39 10.99 11.91
CA LYS A 96 -9.01 12.28 12.30
C LYS A 96 -8.32 12.87 13.53
N ASN A 97 -7.69 14.03 13.36
CA ASN A 97 -6.94 14.75 14.41
C ASN A 97 -5.84 13.91 15.07
N LYS A 98 -5.27 12.93 14.35
CA LYS A 98 -4.17 12.08 14.82
C LYS A 98 -2.97 12.18 13.87
N ILE A 99 -1.79 12.00 14.43
CA ILE A 99 -0.52 12.03 13.69
C ILE A 99 0.41 10.92 14.17
N CYS A 100 1.35 10.54 13.31
CA CYS A 100 2.42 9.62 13.62
C CYS A 100 3.52 10.29 14.43
N ILE A 101 3.92 9.67 15.54
CA ILE A 101 5.10 10.03 16.34
C ILE A 101 5.75 8.75 16.84
N ASP A 102 7.04 8.57 16.58
CA ASP A 102 7.80 7.37 16.95
C ASP A 102 7.10 6.06 16.48
N GLY A 103 6.44 6.12 15.31
CA GLY A 103 5.69 5.00 14.73
C GLY A 103 4.36 4.66 15.41
N GLN A 104 3.85 5.53 16.29
CA GLN A 104 2.54 5.39 16.93
C GLN A 104 1.57 6.46 16.43
N CYS A 105 0.30 6.09 16.23
CA CYS A 105 -0.75 7.02 15.86
C CYS A 105 -1.37 7.68 17.10
N ILE A 106 -0.98 8.91 17.41
CA ILE A 106 -1.41 9.63 18.61
C ILE A 106 -2.30 10.83 18.29
N PRO A 107 -3.18 11.25 19.22
CA PRO A 107 -3.90 12.52 19.06
C PRO A 107 -2.92 13.68 18.89
N ARG A 108 -3.25 14.62 18.01
CA ARG A 108 -2.39 15.80 17.76
C ARG A 108 -2.13 16.63 19.03
N CYS A 109 -3.08 16.67 19.96
CA CYS A 109 -2.94 17.34 21.26
C CYS A 109 -1.95 16.64 22.21
N SER A 110 -1.57 15.39 21.92
CA SER A 110 -0.59 14.61 22.68
C SER A 110 0.81 14.68 22.07
N MET A 111 1.01 15.49 21.02
CA MET A 111 2.29 15.63 20.35
C MET A 111 3.35 16.22 21.29
N PRO A 112 4.52 15.58 21.44
CA PRO A 112 5.60 16.12 22.26
C PRO A 112 6.19 17.39 21.62
N PHE A 113 6.24 18.49 22.37
CA PHE A 113 6.71 19.80 21.88
C PHE A 113 8.20 19.81 21.45
N VAL A 114 9.06 18.94 22.02
CA VAL A 114 10.53 19.02 21.90
C VAL A 114 11.14 17.98 20.94
N LYS A 115 10.39 16.97 20.49
CA LYS A 115 10.94 15.88 19.64
C LYS A 115 11.04 16.19 18.15
N LEU A 116 10.49 17.33 17.69
CA LEU A 116 10.40 17.72 16.27
C LEU A 116 11.75 17.87 15.53
N LEU A 117 12.90 17.82 16.21
CA LEU A 117 14.23 18.09 15.64
C LEU A 117 15.11 16.84 15.43
N LYS A 118 14.58 15.62 15.51
CA LYS A 118 15.40 14.40 15.37
C LYS A 118 15.78 14.02 13.93
N GLY A 119 15.59 14.91 12.95
CA GLY A 119 15.86 14.66 11.53
C GLY A 119 16.85 15.62 10.85
N ILE A 120 17.43 16.59 11.57
CA ILE A 120 18.53 17.41 11.04
C ILE A 120 19.84 16.82 11.56
N LYS A 121 20.44 15.92 10.79
CA LYS A 121 21.84 15.52 10.93
C LYS A 121 22.51 15.61 9.57
#